data_AF-A0A852UQS9-F1
#
_entry.id   AF-A0A852UQS9-F1
#
_cell.length_a   1.000
_cell.length_b   1.000
_cell.length_c   1.000
_cell.angle_alpha   90.00
_cell.angle_beta   90.00
_cell.angle_gamma   90.00
#
_symmetry.space_group_name_H-M   'P 1'
#
loop_
_entity.id
_entity.type
_entity.pdbx_description
1 polymer ?
#
loop_
_entity_poly.entity_id
_entity_poly.type
_entity_poly.pdbx_seq_one_letter_code
_entity_poly.pdbx_strand_id
1 'polypeptide(L)' 'MDENNDTIQDQYTVVGTNSNEVKRLNANSGLSYNEVKELIAKSGGIGTGIYSDTNAEEVKKKNQA' A
#
# COMPACT_ATOMS: atom_id res chain seq x y z
N MET A 1 -43.18 -3.47 5.38
CA MET A 1 -42.10 -2.97 6.25
C MET A 1 -40.84 -3.59 5.71
N ASP A 2 -40.12 -2.82 4.90
CA ASP A 2 -38.75 -3.17 4.50
C ASP A 2 -37.82 -2.69 5.61
N GLU A 3 -36.98 -3.57 6.16
CA GLU A 3 -35.80 -3.12 6.91
C GLU A 3 -34.74 -4.23 6.95
N ASN A 4 -33.96 -4.30 5.87
CA ASN A 4 -32.50 -4.40 5.86
C ASN A 4 -31.88 -5.28 6.95
N ASN A 5 -32.05 -6.60 6.83
CA ASN A 5 -31.17 -7.53 7.51
C ASN A 5 -29.90 -7.70 6.66
N ASP A 6 -29.08 -6.65 6.64
CA ASP A 6 -27.67 -6.70 6.22
C ASP A 6 -26.95 -7.57 7.26
N THR A 7 -27.25 -8.87 7.20
CA THR A 7 -26.54 -9.88 7.97
C THR A 7 -25.12 -9.84 7.47
N ILE A 8 -24.30 -9.09 8.19
CA ILE A 8 -22.88 -9.34 8.35
C ILE A 8 -22.79 -10.81 8.80
N GLN A 9 -22.85 -11.73 7.84
CA GLN A 9 -22.42 -13.10 8.06
C GLN A 9 -20.96 -12.94 8.40
N ASP A 10 -20.63 -13.07 9.68
CA ASP A 10 -19.25 -13.09 10.11
C ASP A 10 -18.56 -14.20 9.33
N GLN A 11 -17.82 -13.81 8.29
CA GLN A 11 -17.19 -14.75 7.36
C GLN A 11 -15.94 -15.28 8.04
N TYR A 12 -16.18 -16.18 8.99
CA TYR A 12 -15.14 -16.96 9.62
C TYR A 12 -14.61 -17.97 8.60
N THR A 13 -13.29 -18.01 8.44
CA THR A 13 -12.64 -19.08 7.68
C THR A 13 -12.79 -20.43 8.42
N VAL A 14 -12.51 -21.54 7.74
CA VAL A 14 -12.54 -22.90 8.34
C VAL A 14 -11.65 -23.01 9.59
N VAL A 15 -10.64 -22.16 9.71
CA VAL A 15 -9.72 -22.08 10.86
C VAL A 15 -10.14 -21.03 11.91
N GLY A 16 -11.34 -20.45 11.79
CA GLY A 16 -11.92 -19.51 12.76
C GLY A 16 -11.48 -18.05 12.61
N THR A 17 -10.91 -17.64 11.47
CA THR A 17 -10.48 -16.25 11.25
C THR A 17 -11.64 -15.38 10.80
N ASN A 18 -11.97 -14.32 11.54
CA ASN A 18 -12.97 -13.33 11.12
C ASN A 18 -12.42 -12.48 9.95
N SER A 19 -12.94 -12.70 8.74
CA SER A 19 -12.48 -11.99 7.53
C SER A 19 -12.79 -10.48 7.56
N ASN A 20 -13.92 -10.08 8.17
CA ASN A 20 -14.32 -8.67 8.24
C ASN A 20 -13.39 -7.87 9.14
N GLU A 21 -13.00 -8.45 10.28
CA GLU A 21 -12.06 -7.83 11.21
C GLU A 21 -10.66 -7.71 10.59
N VAL A 22 -10.19 -8.75 9.89
CA VAL A 22 -8.90 -8.69 9.18
C VAL A 22 -8.88 -7.61 8.11
N LYS A 23 -9.96 -7.46 7.33
CA LYS A 23 -10.06 -6.37 6.33
C LYS A 23 -10.05 -4.99 6.99
N ARG A 24 -10.77 -4.82 8.10
CA ARG A 24 -10.78 -3.57 8.88
C ARG A 24 -9.39 -3.25 9.41
N LEU A 25 -8.69 -4.22 9.96
CA LEU A 25 -7.33 -4.04 10.45
C LEU A 25 -6.36 -3.73 9.30
N ASN A 26 -6.45 -4.43 8.18
CA ASN A 26 -5.63 -4.16 6.99
C ASN A 26 -5.85 -2.73 6.45
N ALA A 27 -7.09 -2.25 6.41
CA ALA A 27 -7.39 -0.87 6.03
C ALA A 27 -6.80 0.16 7.01
N ASN A 28 -6.63 -0.20 8.28
CA ASN A 28 -6.01 0.65 9.31
C ASN A 28 -4.50 0.42 9.49
N SER A 29 -3.90 -0.51 8.76
CA SER A 29 -2.49 -0.93 8.93
C SER A 29 -1.49 -0.06 8.15
N GLY A 30 -1.98 0.96 7.46
CA GLY A 30 -1.16 1.85 6.63
C GLY A 30 -1.00 1.34 5.19
N LEU A 31 -0.06 1.96 4.47
CA LEU A 31 0.18 1.65 3.06
C LEU A 31 0.79 0.25 2.92
N SER A 32 0.31 -0.51 1.93
CA SER A 32 0.94 -1.76 1.54
C SER A 32 2.35 -1.50 1.00
N TYR A 33 3.16 -2.55 1.00
CA TYR A 33 4.51 -2.50 0.44
C TYR A 33 4.57 -1.93 -0.99
N ASN A 34 3.60 -2.28 -1.84
CA ASN A 34 3.54 -1.78 -3.21
C ASN A 34 3.17 -0.29 -3.26
N GLU A 35 2.24 0.15 -2.42
CA GLU A 35 1.87 1.57 -2.31
C GLU A 35 3.03 2.40 -1.75
N VAL A 36 3.76 1.88 -0.76
CA VAL A 36 4.99 2.50 -0.25
C VAL A 36 6.05 2.57 -1.34
N LYS A 37 6.23 1.50 -2.13
CA LYS A 37 7.18 1.48 -3.26
C LYS A 37 6.82 2.53 -4.32
N GLU A 38 5.55 2.64 -4.68
CA GLU A 38 5.09 3.68 -5.60
C GLU A 38 5.27 5.09 -5.04
N LEU A 39 4.96 5.30 -3.76
CA LEU A 39 5.14 6.58 -3.10
C LEU A 39 6.62 6.99 -3.07
N ILE A 40 7.52 6.05 -2.76
CA ILE A 40 8.97 6.28 -2.78
C ILE A 40 9.44 6.58 -4.20
N ALA A 41 8.98 5.81 -5.20
CA ALA A 41 9.33 6.05 -6.59
C ALA A 41 8.86 7.42 -7.10
N LYS A 42 7.65 7.87 -6.70
CA LYS A 42 7.10 9.19 -7.06
C LYS A 42 7.78 10.34 -6.31
N SER A 43 8.10 10.15 -5.03
CA SER A 43 8.69 11.20 -4.18
C SER A 43 10.21 11.27 -4.24
N GLY A 44 10.88 10.32 -4.91
CA GLY A 44 12.34 10.24 -4.95
C GLY A 44 12.96 9.73 -3.63
N GLY A 45 12.14 9.17 -2.74
CA GLY A 45 12.53 8.72 -1.41
C GLY A 45 12.44 9.83 -0.34
N ILE A 46 11.74 9.53 0.75
CA ILE A 46 11.55 10.45 1.89
C ILE A 46 12.83 10.42 2.73
N GLY A 47 13.57 11.52 2.77
CA GLY A 47 14.77 11.65 3.61
C GLY A 47 16.02 10.89 3.10
N THR A 48 15.96 10.28 1.92
CA THR A 48 17.10 9.56 1.32
C THR A 48 17.84 10.37 0.24
N GLY A 49 17.36 11.58 -0.08
CA GLY A 49 18.04 12.48 -1.01
C GLY A 49 19.48 12.81 -0.59
N ILE A 50 19.76 12.81 0.73
CA ILE A 50 21.12 13.03 1.28
C ILE A 50 22.07 11.84 1.06
N TYR A 51 21.56 10.64 0.79
CA TYR A 51 22.36 9.45 0.50
C TYR A 51 22.38 9.12 -0.99
N SER A 52 21.64 9.89 -1.80
CA SER A 52 21.50 9.65 -3.22
C SER A 52 22.50 10.54 -3.96
N ASP A 53 23.71 10.03 -4.18
CA ASP A 53 24.73 10.65 -5.06
C ASP A 53 24.35 10.60 -6.55
N THR A 54 23.10 10.24 -6.86
CA THR A 54 22.64 10.02 -8.23
C THR A 54 22.30 11.35 -8.89
N ASN A 55 23.16 11.78 -9.81
CA ASN A 55 22.88 12.92 -10.68
C ASN A 55 21.87 12.53 -11.77
N ALA A 56 20.64 13.04 -11.65
CA ALA A 56 19.55 12.74 -12.57
C ALA A 56 19.84 13.11 -14.04
N GLU A 57 20.62 14.18 -14.28
CA GLU A 57 20.99 14.61 -15.63
C GLU A 57 21.95 13.62 -16.30
N GLU A 58 22.88 13.04 -15.54
CA GLU A 58 23.79 12.02 -16.04
C GLU A 58 23.05 10.72 -16.42
N VAL A 59 22.12 10.29 -15.59
CA VAL A 59 21.32 9.08 -15.84
C VAL A 59 20.45 9.27 -17.10
N LYS A 60 19.84 10.44 -17.25
CA LYS A 60 19.02 10.76 -18.42
C LYS A 60 19.84 10.76 -19.70
N LYS A 61 21.06 11.31 -19.66
CA LYS A 61 21.99 11.31 -20.79
C LYS A 61 22.46 9.91 -21.17
N LYS A 62 22.73 9.03 -20.19
CA LYS A 62 23.10 7.62 -20.42
C LYS A 62 21.97 6.80 -21.05
N ASN A 63 20.73 7.06 -20.66
CA ASN A 63 19.56 6.31 -21.16
C ASN A 63 19.05 6.79 -22.53
N GLN A 64 19.61 7.88 -23.07
CA GLN A 64 19.30 8.42 -24.40
C GLN A 64 20.39 8.10 -25.44
N ALA A 65 21.44 7.37 -25.05
CA ALA A 65 22.55 6.97 -25.91
C ALA A 65 22.36 5.57 -26.48
#